data_AF-A0A5R9G997-F1
#
_entry.id   AF-A0A5R9G997-F1
#
_cell.length_a   1.000
_cell.length_b   1.000
_cell.length_c   1.000
_cell.angle_alpha   90.00
_cell.angle_beta   90.00
_cell.angle_gamma   90.00
#
_symmetry.space_group_name_H-M   'P 1'
#
loop_
_entity.id
_entity.type
_entity.pdbx_description
1 polymer ?
#
loop_
_entity_poly.entity_id
_entity_poly.type
_entity_poly.pdbx_seq_one_letter_code
_entity_poly.pdbx_strand_id
1 'polypeptide(L)' 'TPSFSSALAYYDSYRTERLPANLLQAQRDYFGAHTFERVDKEGTFHFEWMQ' A
#
# COMPACT_ATOMS: atom_id res chain seq x y z
N THR A 1 -13.20 5.21 -23.63
CA THR A 1 -14.19 5.35 -22.53
C THR A 1 -13.46 5.56 -21.20
N PRO A 2 -12.90 6.75 -20.94
CA PRO A 2 -12.12 7.01 -19.72
C PRO A 2 -12.98 7.03 -18.44
N SER A 3 -14.16 7.66 -18.49
CA SER A 3 -15.01 7.84 -17.30
C SER A 3 -15.68 6.55 -16.82
N PHE A 4 -16.05 5.65 -17.73
CA PHE A 4 -16.61 4.35 -17.33
C PHE A 4 -15.55 3.40 -16.77
N SER A 5 -14.35 3.38 -17.34
CA SER A 5 -13.25 2.60 -16.77
C SER A 5 -12.83 3.09 -15.38
N SER A 6 -12.82 4.41 -15.16
CA SER A 6 -12.48 4.96 -13.84
C SER A 6 -13.57 4.72 -12.80
N ALA A 7 -14.85 4.82 -13.18
CA ALA A 7 -15.96 4.52 -12.27
C ALA A 7 -15.93 3.06 -11.77
N LEU A 8 -15.66 2.11 -12.67
CA LEU A 8 -15.51 0.71 -12.30
C LEU A 8 -14.28 0.48 -11.42
N ALA A 9 -13.12 1.02 -11.79
CA ALA A 9 -11.89 0.89 -11.01
C ALA A 9 -12.02 1.49 -9.61
N TYR A 10 -12.72 2.62 -9.47
CA TYR A 10 -13.02 3.23 -8.18
C TYR A 10 -13.90 2.32 -7.32
N TYR A 11 -15.03 1.83 -7.88
CA TYR A 11 -15.94 0.96 -7.17
C TYR A 11 -15.26 -0.33 -6.70
N ASP A 12 -14.46 -0.95 -7.57
CA ASP A 12 -13.71 -2.16 -7.24
C ASP A 12 -12.63 -1.90 -6.17
N SER A 13 -11.91 -0.77 -6.27
CA SER A 13 -10.93 -0.39 -5.25
C SER A 13 -11.59 -0.13 -3.90
N TYR A 14 -12.76 0.52 -3.87
CA TYR A 14 -13.47 0.86 -2.64
C TYR A 14 -13.94 -0.38 -1.86
N ARG A 15 -14.45 -1.39 -2.57
CA ARG A 15 -14.93 -2.64 -1.96
C ARG A 15 -13.84 -3.68 -1.72
N THR A 16 -12.59 -3.40 -2.08
CA THR A 16 -11.47 -4.33 -1.88
C THR A 16 -10.89 -4.14 -0.48
N GLU A 17 -11.02 -5.15 0.37
CA GLU A 17 -10.52 -5.12 1.76
C GLU A 17 -8.99 -4.93 1.85
N ARG A 18 -8.25 -5.53 0.91
CA ARG A 18 -6.78 -5.49 0.86
C ARG A 18 -6.28 -5.03 -0.51
N LEU A 19 -5.92 -3.75 -0.60
CA LEU A 19 -5.31 -3.17 -1.80
C LEU A 19 -3.80 -3.46 -1.86
N PRO A 20 -3.18 -3.43 -3.05
CA PRO A 20 -1.75 -3.67 -3.25
C PRO A 20 -0.84 -2.54 -2.71
N ALA A 21 -1.37 -1.61 -1.91
CA ALA A 21 -0.62 -0.50 -1.32
C ALA A 21 0.47 -0.96 -0.34
N ASN A 22 0.44 -2.21 0.13
CA ASN A 22 1.51 -2.81 0.92
C ASN A 22 2.85 -2.83 0.18
N LEU A 23 2.86 -3.10 -1.14
CA LEU A 23 4.08 -3.05 -1.94
C LEU A 23 4.60 -1.62 -2.06
N LEU A 24 3.70 -0.63 -2.23
CA LEU A 24 4.08 0.78 -2.25
C LEU A 24 4.70 1.19 -0.90
N GLN A 25 4.13 0.76 0.22
CA GLN A 25 4.68 1.01 1.54
C GLN A 25 6.08 0.38 1.70
N ALA A 26 6.27 -0.86 1.26
CA ALA A 26 7.57 -1.53 1.26
C ALA A 26 8.61 -0.76 0.42
N GLN A 27 8.23 -0.32 -0.78
CA GLN A 27 9.11 0.48 -1.63
C GLN A 27 9.51 1.80 -0.95
N ARG A 28 8.53 2.54 -0.38
CA ARG A 28 8.79 3.78 0.35
C ARG A 28 9.77 3.59 1.50
N ASP A 29 9.61 2.51 2.26
CA ASP A 29 10.53 2.21 3.34
C ASP A 29 11.93 1.83 2.82
N TYR A 30 12.01 1.07 1.73
CA TYR A 30 13.26 0.68 1.08
C TYR A 30 14.11 1.87 0.66
N PHE A 31 13.54 2.82 -0.09
CA PHE A 31 14.34 3.91 -0.67
C PHE A 31 14.52 5.12 0.25
N GLY A 32 13.66 5.29 1.26
CA GLY A 32 13.62 6.54 2.03
C GLY A 32 13.30 6.39 3.51
N ALA A 33 13.36 5.17 4.07
CA ALA A 33 13.11 4.90 5.49
C ALA A 33 11.78 5.53 5.99
N HIS A 34 10.76 5.52 5.13
CA HIS A 34 9.47 6.16 5.40
C HIS A 34 8.61 5.42 6.42
N THR A 35 9.03 4.23 6.87
CA THR A 35 8.30 3.35 7.78
C THR A 35 6.95 2.86 7.23
N PHE A 36 6.36 1.86 7.89
CA PHE A 36 5.03 1.33 7.58
C PHE A 36 4.35 0.74 8.81
N GLU A 37 3.04 0.50 8.71
CA GLU A 37 2.24 -0.19 9.73
C GLU A 37 2.04 -1.66 9.37
N ARG A 38 1.77 -2.48 10.37
CA ARG A 38 1.51 -3.91 10.22
C ARG A 38 0.09 -4.26 10.60
N VAL A 39 -0.40 -5.35 10.02
CA VAL A 39 -1.78 -5.83 10.23
C VAL A 39 -1.92 -6.72 11.45
N ASP A 40 -0.80 -7.29 11.91
CA ASP A 40 -0.72 -8.25 13.01
C ASP A 40 -0.21 -7.61 14.32
N LYS A 41 0.32 -6.40 14.24
CA LYS A 41 0.90 -5.69 15.38
C LYS A 41 0.75 -4.19 15.23
N GLU A 42 0.24 -3.54 16.28
CA GLU A 42 0.15 -2.09 16.35
C GLU A 42 1.54 -1.44 16.46
N GLY A 43 1.71 -0.29 15.79
CA GLY A 43 2.92 0.53 15.83
C GLY A 43 3.48 0.86 14.45
N THR A 44 4.60 1.59 14.47
CA THR A 44 5.36 2.00 13.28
C THR A 44 6.62 1.17 13.14
N PHE A 45 6.88 0.64 11.95
CA PHE A 45 7.98 -0.29 11.68
C PHE A 45 8.86 0.21 10.53
N HIS A 46 10.16 -0.02 10.65
CA HIS A 46 11.14 0.12 9.58
C HIS A 46 11.80 -1.24 9.36
N PHE A 47 12.07 -1.60 8.11
CA PHE A 47 12.82 -2.81 7.77
C PHE A 47 14.23 -2.46 7.28
N GLU A 48 15.23 -3.25 7.68
CA GLU A 48 16.60 -3.08 7.18
C GLU A 48 16.76 -3.87 5.87
N TRP A 49 16.79 -3.15 4.75
CA TRP A 49 16.67 -3.76 3.42
C TRP A 49 17.98 -4.20 2.76
N MET A 50 19.12 -3.62 3.14
CA MET A 50 20.41 -3.79 2.45
C MET A 50 21.43 -4.60 3.25
N GLN A 51 20.96 -5.66 3.92
CA GLN A 51 21.81 -6.52 4.75
C GLN A 51 22.62 -7.53 3.93
#